data_AF-A4XCK0-F1
#
_entry.id   AF-A4XCK0-F1
#
_cell.length_a   1.000
_cell.length_b   1.000
_cell.length_c   1.000
_cell.angle_alpha   90.00
_cell.angle_beta   90.00
_cell.angle_gamma   90.00
#
_symmetry.space_group_name_H-M   'P 1'
#
loop_
_entity.id
_entity.type
_entity.pdbx_description
1 polymer ?
#
loop_
_entity_poly.entity_id
_entity_poly.type
_entity_poly.pdbx_seq_one_letter_code
_entity_poly.pdbx_strand_id
1 'polypeptide(L)'
;MTDESARPEVTSRLVRIVGSPWPRLAFLVVLLTGAATLLATQGTPDVETLRDRVAATGAWAPLLYIAGYALGTVLLVPGVLLTAAAGALFGVVGGSVVVLVGATTGAVASFLLGRLLGRPAVERLVGGRLYRLDQFLARRGLIAVIGLRLVPLVPFALLNYGSGVTAVRLRDYALGSAIGMTPGIVAYTAVGGSLTDPTSPQFLVAVAALAALTLAGAVAARRARRRESRAVPTVEVTS
;
A
#
# COMPACT_ATOMS: atom_id res chain seq x y z
N MET A 1 40.25 3.67 28.19
CA MET A 1 39.40 2.53 28.57
C MET A 1 37.99 3.06 28.77
N THR A 2 37.25 3.23 27.68
CA THR A 2 35.85 3.69 27.67
C THR A 2 35.07 2.70 26.81
N ASP A 3 34.08 2.11 27.45
CA ASP A 3 33.25 0.99 27.03
C ASP A 3 32.45 1.30 25.74
N GLU A 4 32.74 0.57 24.67
CA GLU A 4 32.09 0.65 23.35
C GLU A 4 31.29 -0.63 23.06
N SER A 5 30.69 -1.26 24.08
CA SER A 5 30.02 -2.56 23.92
C SER A 5 28.47 -2.54 23.92
N ALA A 6 27.83 -1.38 24.06
CA ALA A 6 26.41 -1.34 24.43
C ALA A 6 25.37 -1.06 23.30
N ARG A 7 25.66 -1.24 22.00
CA ARG A 7 24.64 -0.93 20.95
C ARG A 7 24.59 -1.84 19.69
N PRO A 8 24.10 -3.09 19.79
CA PRO A 8 23.47 -3.72 18.62
C PRO A 8 22.07 -4.34 18.85
N GLU A 9 21.60 -4.54 20.09
CA GLU A 9 20.39 -5.36 20.32
C GLU A 9 19.05 -4.64 20.02
N VAL A 10 18.94 -3.35 20.36
CA VAL A 10 17.66 -2.60 20.25
C VAL A 10 17.24 -2.42 18.79
N THR A 11 18.19 -2.14 17.90
CA THR A 11 17.95 -1.98 16.46
C THR A 11 17.42 -3.27 15.83
N SER A 12 17.86 -4.44 16.31
CA SER A 12 17.43 -5.75 15.79
C SER A 12 15.99 -6.12 16.18
N ARG A 13 15.51 -5.67 17.36
CA ARG A 13 14.15 -5.93 17.84
C ARG A 13 13.12 -5.03 17.14
N LEU A 14 13.47 -3.76 16.92
CA LEU A 14 12.58 -2.80 16.23
C LEU A 14 12.34 -3.18 14.76
N VAL A 15 13.37 -3.66 14.05
CA VAL A 15 13.23 -4.14 12.66
C VAL A 15 12.36 -5.41 12.58
N ARG A 16 12.41 -6.28 13.60
CA ARG A 16 11.61 -7.52 13.65
C ARG A 16 10.12 -7.26 13.94
N ILE A 17 9.82 -6.24 14.75
CA ILE A 17 8.44 -5.81 15.05
C ILE A 17 7.83 -5.10 13.82
N VAL A 18 8.56 -4.20 13.16
CA VAL A 18 8.09 -3.50 11.95
C VAL A 18 7.93 -4.45 10.74
N GLY A 19 8.66 -5.58 10.72
CA GLY A 19 8.53 -6.63 9.71
C GLY A 19 7.37 -7.62 9.94
N SER A 20 6.83 -7.70 11.16
CA SER A 20 5.80 -8.68 11.53
C SER A 20 4.40 -8.28 10.98
N PRO A 21 3.60 -9.23 10.47
CA PRO A 21 2.24 -8.93 10.01
C PRO A 21 1.30 -8.55 11.17
N TRP A 22 1.64 -8.95 12.40
CA TRP A 22 0.80 -8.79 13.59
C TRP A 22 0.54 -7.34 14.02
N PRO A 23 1.52 -6.41 14.07
CA PRO A 23 1.23 -5.01 14.38
C PRO A 23 0.39 -4.32 13.30
N ARG A 24 0.51 -4.73 12.02
CA ARG A 24 -0.38 -4.24 10.96
C ARG A 24 -1.79 -4.76 11.12
N LEU A 25 -1.94 -6.03 11.51
CA LEU A 25 -3.22 -6.66 11.78
C LEU A 25 -3.86 -6.09 13.05
N ALA A 26 -3.08 -5.82 14.09
CA ALA A 26 -3.52 -5.16 15.31
C ALA A 26 -3.92 -3.70 15.05
N PHE A 27 -3.16 -2.96 14.24
CA PHE A 27 -3.54 -1.61 13.82
C PHE A 27 -4.83 -1.63 12.99
N LEU A 28 -4.94 -2.56 12.02
CA LEU A 28 -6.15 -2.75 11.24
C LEU A 28 -7.35 -3.10 12.15
N VAL A 29 -7.19 -4.01 13.11
CA VAL A 29 -8.22 -4.39 14.06
C VAL A 29 -8.61 -3.18 14.92
N VAL A 30 -7.65 -2.43 15.47
CA VAL A 30 -7.91 -1.20 16.25
C VAL A 30 -8.68 -0.17 15.42
N LEU A 31 -8.34 -0.03 14.15
CA LEU A 31 -8.97 0.94 13.25
C LEU A 31 -10.37 0.49 12.81
N LEU A 32 -10.56 -0.81 12.57
CA LEU A 32 -11.88 -1.42 12.32
C LEU A 32 -12.77 -1.35 13.56
N THR A 33 -12.23 -1.64 14.75
CA THR A 33 -12.97 -1.50 16.00
C THR A 33 -13.25 -0.04 16.29
N GLY A 34 -12.30 0.88 16.08
CA GLY A 34 -12.52 2.31 16.27
C GLY A 34 -13.59 2.85 15.33
N ALA A 35 -13.57 2.46 14.06
CA ALA A 35 -14.63 2.76 13.10
C ALA A 35 -15.97 2.15 13.52
N ALA A 36 -16.01 0.90 13.96
CA ALA A 36 -17.23 0.25 14.44
C ALA A 36 -17.79 0.93 15.70
N THR A 37 -16.94 1.33 16.65
CA THR A 37 -17.35 2.05 17.86
C THR A 37 -17.83 3.45 17.53
N LEU A 38 -17.19 4.16 16.59
CA LEU A 38 -17.67 5.46 16.10
C LEU A 38 -19.03 5.34 15.43
N LEU A 39 -19.22 4.35 14.56
CA LEU A 39 -20.51 4.07 13.91
C LEU A 39 -21.60 3.66 14.90
N ALA A 40 -21.24 2.92 15.96
CA ALA A 40 -22.16 2.50 17.01
C ALA A 40 -22.53 3.62 17.99
N THR A 41 -21.67 4.64 18.16
CA THR A 41 -21.87 5.72 19.14
C THR A 41 -22.38 7.02 18.53
N GLN A 42 -22.03 7.31 17.27
CA GLN A 42 -22.44 8.53 16.55
C GLN A 42 -23.58 8.26 15.55
N GLY A 43 -23.99 7.00 15.38
CA GLY A 43 -24.83 6.56 14.27
C GLY A 43 -24.04 6.48 12.96
N THR A 44 -24.61 5.81 11.96
CA THR A 44 -24.08 5.88 10.59
C THR A 44 -24.32 7.29 10.07
N PRO A 45 -23.29 8.09 9.76
CA PRO A 45 -23.52 9.33 9.04
C PRO A 45 -24.18 8.96 7.71
N ASP A 46 -25.37 9.51 7.49
CA ASP A 46 -26.13 9.24 6.28
C ASP A 46 -25.26 9.58 5.06
N VAL A 47 -25.00 8.57 4.24
CA VAL A 47 -24.06 8.67 3.11
C VAL A 47 -24.61 9.67 2.10
N GLU A 48 -25.92 9.81 2.00
CA GLU A 48 -26.60 10.84 1.20
C GLU A 48 -26.34 12.24 1.77
N THR A 49 -26.52 12.46 3.07
CA THR A 49 -26.18 13.73 3.72
C THR A 49 -24.69 14.11 3.56
N LEU A 50 -23.77 13.13 3.61
CA LEU A 50 -22.34 13.37 3.35
C LEU A 50 -22.06 13.68 1.88
N ARG A 51 -22.70 12.96 0.95
CA ARG A 51 -22.62 13.25 -0.49
C ARG A 51 -23.11 14.67 -0.77
N ASP A 52 -24.22 15.08 -0.19
CA ASP A 52 -24.81 16.40 -0.41
C ASP A 52 -23.89 17.52 0.09
N ARG A 53 -23.25 17.33 1.25
CA ARG A 53 -22.26 18.29 1.78
C ARG A 53 -21.01 18.38 0.91
N VAL A 54 -20.53 17.24 0.40
CA VAL A 54 -19.37 17.20 -0.51
C VAL A 54 -19.74 17.78 -1.89
N ALA A 55 -20.94 17.51 -2.39
CA ALA A 55 -21.47 18.10 -3.61
C ALA A 55 -21.63 19.62 -3.48
N ALA A 56 -22.07 20.10 -2.31
CA ALA A 56 -22.15 21.53 -1.99
C ALA A 56 -20.78 22.23 -1.99
N THR A 57 -19.68 21.49 -1.85
CA THR A 57 -18.31 22.04 -1.98
C THR A 57 -17.92 22.28 -3.46
N GLY A 58 -18.72 21.80 -4.41
CA GLY A 58 -18.53 22.00 -5.84
C GLY A 58 -17.25 21.39 -6.39
N ALA A 59 -16.62 22.05 -7.37
CA ALA A 59 -15.42 21.57 -8.06
C ALA A 59 -14.19 21.41 -7.15
N TRP A 60 -14.22 21.92 -5.91
CA TRP A 60 -13.13 21.78 -4.95
C TRP A 60 -13.11 20.43 -4.24
N ALA A 61 -14.24 19.74 -4.14
CA ALA A 61 -14.33 18.46 -3.43
C ALA A 61 -13.32 17.40 -3.94
N PRO A 62 -13.18 17.16 -5.26
CA PRO A 62 -12.17 16.23 -5.78
C PRO A 62 -10.74 16.64 -5.45
N LEU A 63 -10.42 17.94 -5.51
CA LEU A 63 -9.07 18.46 -5.25
C LEU A 63 -8.68 18.30 -3.78
N LEU A 64 -9.59 18.65 -2.86
CA LEU A 64 -9.39 18.45 -1.43
C LEU A 64 -9.26 16.97 -1.08
N TYR A 65 -10.02 16.11 -1.75
CA TYR A 65 -9.91 14.67 -1.56
C TYR A 65 -8.57 14.12 -2.04
N ILE A 66 -8.08 14.56 -3.21
CA ILE A 66 -6.75 14.20 -3.73
C ILE A 66 -5.67 14.59 -2.72
N ALA A 67 -5.72 15.83 -2.21
CA ALA A 67 -4.74 16.33 -1.23
C ALA A 67 -4.81 15.52 0.08
N GLY A 68 -6.01 15.28 0.60
CA GLY A 68 -6.24 14.47 1.80
C GLY A 68 -5.77 13.02 1.63
N TYR A 69 -6.01 12.40 0.48
CA TYR A 69 -5.54 11.05 0.17
C TYR A 69 -4.01 11.01 0.10
N ALA A 70 -3.39 11.98 -0.58
CA ALA A 70 -1.95 12.06 -0.69
C ALA A 70 -1.29 12.23 0.68
N LEU A 71 -1.84 13.11 1.52
CA LEU A 71 -1.40 13.30 2.90
C LEU A 71 -1.60 12.02 3.72
N GLY A 72 -2.78 11.40 3.65
CA GLY A 72 -3.07 10.13 4.33
C GLY A 72 -2.09 9.04 3.93
N THR A 73 -1.72 8.96 2.66
CA THR A 73 -0.71 8.02 2.16
C THR A 73 0.66 8.25 2.83
N VAL A 74 1.09 9.51 2.94
CA VAL A 74 2.36 9.88 3.62
C VAL A 74 2.27 9.60 5.12
N LEU A 75 1.10 9.82 5.73
CA LEU A 75 0.84 9.56 7.15
C LEU A 75 0.49 8.09 7.46
N LEU A 76 0.67 7.19 6.50
CA LEU A 76 0.46 5.74 6.66
C LEU A 76 -0.99 5.34 6.96
N VAL A 77 -1.95 6.20 6.61
CA VAL A 77 -3.38 5.91 6.70
C VAL A 77 -3.72 4.75 5.74
N PRO A 78 -4.52 3.77 6.17
CA PRO A 78 -4.91 2.65 5.31
C PRO A 78 -5.68 3.13 4.07
N GLY A 79 -5.05 3.01 2.90
CA GLY A 79 -5.61 3.48 1.62
C GLY A 79 -6.92 2.79 1.22
N VAL A 80 -7.20 1.58 1.72
CA VAL A 80 -8.46 0.85 1.46
C VAL A 80 -9.67 1.66 1.91
N LEU A 81 -9.60 2.28 3.09
CA LEU A 81 -10.70 3.05 3.65
C LEU A 81 -10.97 4.32 2.86
N LEU A 82 -9.89 5.03 2.50
CA LEU A 82 -9.97 6.20 1.64
C LEU A 82 -10.49 5.82 0.25
N THR A 83 -10.07 4.69 -0.30
CA THR A 83 -10.53 4.25 -1.62
C THR A 83 -12.03 3.92 -1.62
N ALA A 84 -12.51 3.17 -0.62
CA ALA A 84 -13.93 2.87 -0.48
C ALA A 84 -14.76 4.15 -0.23
N ALA A 85 -14.28 5.05 0.63
CA ALA A 85 -14.93 6.33 0.88
C ALA A 85 -15.05 7.18 -0.39
N ALA A 86 -14.03 7.18 -1.26
CA ALA A 86 -14.11 7.88 -2.55
C ALA A 86 -15.18 7.27 -3.47
N GLY A 87 -15.33 5.94 -3.48
CA GLY A 87 -16.40 5.26 -4.20
C GLY A 87 -17.78 5.64 -3.67
N ALA A 88 -17.92 5.72 -2.35
CA ALA A 88 -19.14 6.20 -1.71
C ALA A 88 -19.42 7.65 -2.07
N LEU A 89 -18.43 8.55 -2.07
CA LEU A 89 -18.65 10.00 -2.26
C LEU A 89 -18.78 10.42 -3.73
N PHE A 90 -18.00 9.84 -4.64
CA PHE A 90 -17.88 10.29 -6.03
C PHE A 90 -18.33 9.22 -7.06
N GLY A 91 -18.89 8.11 -6.59
CA GLY A 91 -19.22 6.96 -7.41
C GLY A 91 -17.99 6.20 -7.89
N VAL A 92 -18.21 5.11 -8.64
CA VAL A 92 -17.13 4.19 -9.05
C VAL A 92 -16.14 4.88 -9.99
N VAL A 93 -16.63 5.53 -11.05
CA VAL A 93 -15.76 6.16 -12.06
C VAL A 93 -15.04 7.38 -11.49
N GLY A 94 -15.80 8.34 -10.92
CA GLY A 94 -15.25 9.55 -10.34
C GLY A 94 -14.32 9.27 -9.16
N GLY A 95 -14.74 8.39 -8.26
CA GLY A 95 -13.92 7.95 -7.13
C GLY A 95 -12.63 7.28 -7.56
N SER A 96 -12.67 6.44 -8.60
CA SER A 96 -11.46 5.78 -9.11
C SER A 96 -10.44 6.77 -9.67
N VAL A 97 -10.90 7.79 -10.41
CA VAL A 97 -10.01 8.84 -10.95
C VAL A 97 -9.39 9.66 -9.81
N VAL A 98 -10.21 10.13 -8.88
CA VAL A 98 -9.78 10.94 -7.73
C VAL A 98 -8.77 10.16 -6.88
N VAL A 99 -9.05 8.90 -6.58
CA VAL A 99 -8.14 8.03 -5.83
C VAL A 99 -6.87 7.75 -6.61
N LEU A 100 -6.94 7.47 -7.91
CA LEU A 100 -5.75 7.19 -8.71
C LEU A 100 -4.77 8.38 -8.68
N VAL A 101 -5.28 9.60 -8.82
CA VAL A 101 -4.46 10.82 -8.74
C VAL A 101 -3.91 11.01 -7.32
N GLY A 102 -4.76 10.93 -6.28
CA GLY A 102 -4.36 11.10 -4.89
C GLY A 102 -3.36 10.05 -4.41
N ALA A 103 -3.61 8.77 -4.70
CA ALA A 103 -2.75 7.64 -4.35
C ALA A 103 -1.40 7.73 -5.07
N THR A 104 -1.39 8.06 -6.36
CA THR A 104 -0.14 8.23 -7.11
C THR A 104 0.67 9.39 -6.56
N THR A 105 0.02 10.52 -6.25
CA THR A 105 0.66 11.70 -5.67
C THR A 105 1.27 11.41 -4.30
N GLY A 106 0.50 10.79 -3.40
CA GLY A 106 0.99 10.39 -2.08
C GLY A 106 2.10 9.34 -2.15
N ALA A 107 1.99 8.38 -3.07
CA ALA A 107 3.01 7.36 -3.31
C ALA A 107 4.32 8.00 -3.80
N VAL A 108 4.24 8.98 -4.70
CA VAL A 108 5.40 9.75 -5.20
C VAL A 108 6.01 10.60 -4.09
N ALA A 109 5.21 11.28 -3.28
CA ALA A 109 5.70 12.05 -2.14
C ALA A 109 6.46 11.15 -1.14
N SER A 110 5.86 10.01 -0.78
CA SER A 110 6.49 9.01 0.10
C SER A 110 7.79 8.45 -0.50
N PHE A 111 7.81 8.19 -1.80
CA PHE A 111 9.00 7.75 -2.52
C PHE A 111 10.12 8.80 -2.47
N LEU A 112 9.79 10.08 -2.69
CA LEU A 112 10.75 11.18 -2.64
C LEU A 112 11.29 11.37 -1.22
N LEU A 113 10.43 11.31 -0.20
CA LEU A 113 10.84 11.34 1.20
C LEU A 113 11.78 10.18 1.53
N GLY A 114 11.45 8.95 1.10
CA GLY A 114 12.33 7.80 1.24
C GLY A 114 13.68 8.00 0.56
N ARG A 115 13.71 8.61 -0.62
CA ARG A 115 14.94 8.86 -1.37
C ARG A 115 15.82 9.93 -0.74
N LEU A 116 15.23 11.03 -0.29
CA LEU A 116 15.95 12.16 0.28
C LEU A 116 16.44 11.86 1.70
N LEU A 117 15.61 11.23 2.53
CA LEU A 117 15.87 11.04 3.95
C LEU A 117 16.42 9.64 4.27
N GLY A 118 15.97 8.61 3.54
CA GLY A 118 16.23 7.21 3.86
C GLY A 118 17.50 6.64 3.23
N ARG A 119 17.88 7.10 2.03
CA ARG A 119 18.97 6.48 1.27
C ARG A 119 20.33 6.51 1.99
N PRO A 120 20.78 7.65 2.56
CA PRO A 120 22.06 7.69 3.29
C PRO A 120 22.07 6.80 4.53
N ALA A 121 20.92 6.63 5.21
CA ALA A 121 20.79 5.76 6.38
C ALA A 121 20.79 4.27 5.99
N VAL A 122 20.13 3.91 4.89
CA VAL A 122 20.03 2.53 4.42
C VAL A 122 21.32 2.03 3.80
N GLU A 123 22.05 2.87 3.07
CA GLU A 123 23.38 2.52 2.51
C GLU A 123 24.37 2.12 3.63
N ARG A 124 24.29 2.81 4.78
CA ARG A 124 25.10 2.49 5.97
C ARG A 124 24.68 1.19 6.68
N LEU A 125 23.40 0.79 6.60
CA LEU A 125 22.88 -0.41 7.28
C LEU A 125 22.95 -1.69 6.44
N VAL A 126 22.74 -1.60 5.12
CA VAL A 126 22.41 -2.76 4.27
C VAL A 126 23.55 -3.13 3.29
N GLY A 127 24.50 -2.23 3.04
CA GLY A 127 25.71 -2.50 2.25
C GLY A 127 25.45 -3.15 0.88
N GLY A 128 26.25 -4.16 0.51
CA GLY A 128 26.28 -4.75 -0.84
C GLY A 128 25.00 -5.47 -1.32
N ARG A 129 24.04 -5.78 -0.43
CA ARG A 129 22.73 -6.35 -0.85
C ARG A 129 21.86 -5.32 -1.58
N LEU A 130 22.00 -4.04 -1.25
CA LEU A 130 21.30 -2.95 -1.94
C LEU A 130 21.74 -2.86 -3.40
N TYR A 131 23.04 -3.05 -3.65
CA TYR A 131 23.66 -2.94 -4.98
C TYR A 131 23.12 -3.98 -5.98
N ARG A 132 22.87 -5.22 -5.55
CA ARG A 132 22.29 -6.26 -6.42
C ARG A 132 20.83 -5.98 -6.77
N LEU A 133 20.06 -5.45 -5.81
CA LEU A 133 18.67 -5.05 -6.02
C LEU A 133 18.59 -3.84 -6.97
N ASP A 134 19.51 -2.88 -6.81
CA ASP A 134 19.63 -1.70 -7.66
C ASP A 134 19.92 -2.04 -9.12
N GLN A 135 20.84 -2.99 -9.38
CA GLN A 135 21.15 -3.44 -10.75
C GLN A 135 19.93 -4.05 -11.47
N PHE A 136 19.10 -4.81 -10.74
CA PHE A 136 17.88 -5.40 -11.30
C PHE A 136 16.79 -4.34 -11.54
N LEU A 137 16.57 -3.46 -10.56
CA LEU A 137 15.53 -2.44 -10.61
C LEU A 137 15.86 -1.30 -11.58
N ALA A 138 17.14 -1.00 -11.82
CA ALA A 138 17.57 0.04 -12.76
C ALA A 138 17.17 -0.26 -14.22
N ARG A 139 17.04 -1.54 -14.60
CA ARG A 139 16.73 -1.96 -15.98
C ARG A 139 15.25 -2.27 -16.22
N ARG A 140 14.49 -2.61 -15.18
CA ARG A 140 13.08 -3.04 -15.29
C ARG A 140 12.16 -2.42 -14.22
N GLY A 141 12.51 -1.24 -13.73
CA GLY A 141 11.81 -0.57 -12.61
C GLY A 141 10.30 -0.48 -12.79
N LEU A 142 9.83 -0.15 -14.01
CA LEU A 142 8.39 -0.03 -14.29
C LEU A 142 7.65 -1.36 -14.08
N ILE A 143 8.11 -2.43 -14.74
CA ILE A 143 7.48 -3.76 -14.66
C ILE A 143 7.58 -4.31 -13.24
N ALA A 144 8.72 -4.08 -12.56
CA ALA A 144 8.91 -4.48 -11.18
C ALA A 144 7.89 -3.81 -10.24
N VAL A 145 7.68 -2.49 -10.37
CA VAL A 145 6.70 -1.76 -9.56
C VAL A 145 5.28 -2.22 -9.86
N ILE A 146 4.90 -2.42 -11.12
CA ILE A 146 3.57 -2.95 -11.49
C ILE A 146 3.35 -4.32 -10.83
N GLY A 147 4.32 -5.23 -10.96
CA GLY A 147 4.23 -6.56 -10.35
C GLY A 147 4.11 -6.50 -8.82
N LEU A 148 4.89 -5.64 -8.16
CA LEU A 148 4.83 -5.46 -6.71
C LEU A 148 3.52 -4.82 -6.24
N ARG A 149 2.84 -4.01 -7.07
CA ARG A 149 1.52 -3.44 -6.75
C ARG A 149 0.39 -4.44 -6.93
N LEU A 150 0.49 -5.28 -7.95
CA LEU A 150 -0.52 -6.31 -8.23
C LEU A 150 -0.43 -7.49 -7.25
N VAL A 151 0.76 -7.77 -6.72
CA VAL A 151 0.96 -8.83 -5.74
C VAL A 151 0.93 -8.23 -4.33
N PRO A 152 -0.06 -8.54 -3.48
CA PRO A 152 -0.23 -7.98 -2.13
C PRO A 152 0.75 -8.57 -1.10
N LEU A 153 2.02 -8.75 -1.49
CA LEU A 153 3.10 -9.25 -0.65
C LEU A 153 3.74 -8.13 0.18
N VAL A 154 3.84 -6.94 -0.42
CA VAL A 154 4.57 -5.81 0.17
C VAL A 154 3.57 -4.80 0.69
N PRO A 155 3.64 -4.43 1.98
CA PRO A 155 2.82 -3.36 2.56
C PRO A 155 2.98 -2.06 1.77
N PHE A 156 1.86 -1.36 1.56
CA PHE A 156 1.80 -0.15 0.73
C PHE A 156 2.87 0.89 1.10
N ALA A 157 2.99 1.21 2.40
CA ALA A 157 3.99 2.13 2.90
C ALA A 157 5.43 1.66 2.64
N LEU A 158 5.70 0.36 2.89
CA LEU A 158 7.03 -0.20 2.67
C LEU A 158 7.40 -0.14 1.18
N LEU A 159 6.45 -0.44 0.29
CA LEU A 159 6.68 -0.32 -1.14
C LEU A 159 6.96 1.14 -1.53
N ASN A 160 6.24 2.10 -0.94
CA ASN A 160 6.40 3.51 -1.27
C ASN A 160 7.75 4.08 -0.83
N TYR A 161 8.02 4.04 0.48
CA TYR A 161 9.27 4.57 1.04
C TYR A 161 10.48 3.71 0.66
N GLY A 162 10.29 2.39 0.65
CA GLY A 162 11.32 1.43 0.29
C GLY A 162 11.75 1.53 -1.17
N SER A 163 10.83 1.79 -2.11
CA SER A 163 11.25 2.04 -3.50
C SER A 163 12.10 3.30 -3.62
N GLY A 164 11.86 4.32 -2.78
CA GLY A 164 12.63 5.56 -2.76
C GLY A 164 14.10 5.38 -2.43
N VAL A 165 14.44 4.38 -1.62
CA VAL A 165 15.84 4.08 -1.26
C VAL A 165 16.57 3.20 -2.29
N THR A 166 15.88 2.76 -3.35
CA THR A 166 16.45 1.96 -4.44
C THR A 166 16.83 2.81 -5.65
N ALA A 167 17.45 2.18 -6.65
CA ALA A 167 17.75 2.77 -7.95
C ALA A 167 16.54 2.94 -8.90
N VAL A 168 15.31 2.63 -8.46
CA VAL A 168 14.11 2.85 -9.29
C VAL A 168 13.99 4.32 -9.67
N ARG A 169 13.72 4.58 -10.95
CA ARG A 169 13.48 5.94 -11.45
C ARG A 169 12.11 6.44 -11.00
N LEU A 170 12.00 7.73 -10.68
CA LEU A 170 10.74 8.34 -10.26
C LEU A 170 9.62 8.12 -11.28
N ARG A 171 9.92 8.27 -12.58
CA ARG A 171 8.97 8.04 -13.67
C ARG A 171 8.43 6.61 -13.65
N ASP A 172 9.31 5.63 -13.55
CA ASP A 172 8.95 4.21 -13.55
C ASP A 172 8.10 3.85 -12.34
N TYR A 173 8.45 4.42 -11.17
CA TYR A 173 7.68 4.25 -9.96
C TYR A 173 6.29 4.90 -10.04
N ALA A 174 6.19 6.12 -10.55
CA ALA A 174 4.93 6.84 -10.69
C ALA A 174 3.98 6.13 -11.68
N LEU A 175 4.48 5.82 -12.88
CA LEU A 175 3.68 5.12 -13.91
C LEU A 175 3.33 3.70 -13.47
N GLY A 176 4.29 2.96 -12.90
CA GLY A 176 4.06 1.60 -12.44
C GLY A 176 3.08 1.54 -11.27
N SER A 177 3.11 2.55 -10.40
CA SER A 177 2.15 2.71 -9.31
C SER A 177 0.76 3.02 -9.84
N ALA A 178 0.63 3.99 -10.75
CA ALA A 178 -0.66 4.33 -11.35
C ALA A 178 -1.28 3.10 -12.03
N ILE A 179 -0.54 2.42 -12.91
CA ILE A 179 -1.03 1.25 -13.64
C ILE A 179 -1.34 0.09 -12.67
N GLY A 180 -0.40 -0.22 -11.77
CA GLY A 180 -0.50 -1.37 -10.88
C GLY A 180 -1.58 -1.24 -9.80
N MET A 181 -1.95 -0.01 -9.40
CA MET A 181 -3.03 0.20 -8.42
C MET A 181 -4.42 0.20 -9.06
N THR A 182 -4.55 0.53 -10.35
CA THR A 182 -5.85 0.71 -11.01
C THR A 182 -6.86 -0.43 -10.76
N PRO A 183 -6.52 -1.72 -10.92
CA PRO A 183 -7.50 -2.79 -10.71
C PRO A 183 -8.03 -2.84 -9.28
N GLY A 184 -7.14 -2.63 -8.30
CA GLY A 184 -7.53 -2.59 -6.89
C GLY A 184 -8.36 -1.35 -6.56
N ILE A 185 -8.00 -0.19 -7.11
CA ILE A 185 -8.75 1.06 -6.92
C ILE A 185 -10.17 0.89 -7.42
N VAL A 186 -10.37 0.43 -8.66
CA VAL A 186 -11.69 0.23 -9.26
C VAL A 186 -12.54 -0.75 -8.44
N ALA A 187 -11.94 -1.84 -7.95
CA ALA A 187 -12.67 -2.82 -7.16
C ALA A 187 -13.10 -2.24 -5.80
N TYR A 188 -12.21 -1.54 -5.09
CA TYR A 188 -12.55 -0.95 -3.79
C TYR A 188 -13.51 0.24 -3.90
N THR A 189 -13.42 1.07 -4.94
CA THR A 189 -14.39 2.14 -5.19
C THR A 189 -15.75 1.57 -5.59
N ALA A 190 -15.81 0.46 -6.33
CA ALA A 190 -17.05 -0.24 -6.63
C ALA A 190 -17.74 -0.79 -5.38
N VAL A 191 -16.97 -1.40 -4.47
CA VAL A 191 -17.47 -1.82 -3.15
C VAL A 191 -18.04 -0.62 -2.39
N GLY A 192 -17.27 0.47 -2.27
CA GLY A 192 -17.69 1.67 -1.55
C GLY A 192 -18.90 2.37 -2.15
N GLY A 193 -18.98 2.43 -3.48
CA GLY A 193 -20.10 3.05 -4.20
C GLY A 193 -21.40 2.26 -4.15
N SER A 194 -21.34 0.97 -3.77
CA SER A 194 -22.48 0.05 -3.74
C SER A 194 -22.85 -0.41 -2.32
N LEU A 195 -22.38 0.30 -1.28
CA LEU A 195 -22.63 -0.07 0.12
C LEU A 195 -24.12 -0.09 0.50
N THR A 196 -24.95 0.69 -0.20
CA THR A 196 -26.40 0.76 0.00
C THR A 196 -27.18 -0.33 -0.74
N ASP A 197 -26.54 -1.06 -1.68
CA ASP A 197 -27.11 -2.23 -2.36
C ASP A 197 -26.06 -3.35 -2.49
N PRO A 198 -25.85 -4.14 -1.43
CA PRO A 198 -24.88 -5.24 -1.40
C PRO A 198 -25.24 -6.42 -2.32
N THR A 199 -26.45 -6.44 -2.87
CA THR A 199 -26.89 -7.48 -3.82
C THR A 199 -26.66 -7.08 -5.28
N SER A 200 -26.26 -5.83 -5.53
CA SER A 200 -26.03 -5.34 -6.88
C SER A 200 -24.94 -6.14 -7.62
N PRO A 201 -25.10 -6.39 -8.94
CA PRO A 201 -24.10 -7.09 -9.73
C PRO A 201 -22.70 -6.45 -9.65
N GLN A 202 -22.63 -5.12 -9.58
CA GLN A 202 -21.39 -4.36 -9.42
C GLN A 202 -20.66 -4.68 -8.11
N PHE A 203 -21.39 -4.79 -6.98
CA PHE A 203 -20.81 -5.14 -5.70
C PHE A 203 -20.29 -6.58 -5.71
N LEU A 204 -21.08 -7.51 -6.24
CA LEU A 204 -20.70 -8.93 -6.35
C LEU A 204 -19.47 -9.13 -7.23
N VAL A 205 -19.42 -8.47 -8.39
CA VAL A 205 -18.25 -8.49 -9.29
C VAL A 205 -17.03 -7.88 -8.61
N ALA A 206 -17.19 -6.77 -7.88
CA ALA A 206 -16.08 -6.13 -7.17
C ALA A 206 -15.53 -7.02 -6.04
N VAL A 207 -16.39 -7.63 -5.24
CA VAL A 207 -16.00 -8.58 -4.19
C VAL A 207 -15.32 -9.82 -4.79
N ALA A 208 -15.87 -10.37 -5.88
CA ALA A 208 -15.25 -11.48 -6.60
C ALA A 208 -13.88 -11.11 -7.17
N ALA A 209 -13.74 -9.91 -7.74
CA ALA A 209 -12.46 -9.40 -8.24
C ALA A 209 -11.42 -9.22 -7.12
N LEU A 210 -11.81 -8.67 -5.97
CA LEU A 210 -10.93 -8.55 -4.80
C LEU A 210 -10.51 -9.92 -4.25
N ALA A 211 -11.45 -10.86 -4.16
CA ALA A 211 -11.16 -12.23 -3.76
C ALA A 211 -10.18 -12.90 -4.74
N ALA A 212 -10.40 -12.75 -6.04
CA ALA A 212 -9.52 -13.27 -7.09
C ALA A 212 -8.12 -12.65 -7.04
N LEU A 213 -8.00 -11.32 -6.89
CA LEU A 213 -6.73 -10.62 -6.74
C LEU A 213 -5.96 -11.09 -5.50
N THR A 214 -6.67 -11.26 -4.39
CA THR A 214 -6.09 -11.76 -3.12
C THR A 214 -5.61 -13.19 -3.26
N LEU A 215 -6.42 -14.07 -3.87
CA LEU A 215 -6.06 -15.47 -4.12
C LEU A 215 -4.89 -15.59 -5.10
N ALA A 216 -4.93 -14.86 -6.21
CA ALA A 216 -3.84 -14.82 -7.19
C ALA A 216 -2.54 -14.34 -6.54
N GLY A 217 -2.63 -13.30 -5.72
CA GLY A 217 -1.54 -12.80 -4.88
C GLY A 217 -0.98 -13.86 -3.94
N ALA A 218 -1.85 -14.56 -3.22
CA ALA A 218 -1.45 -15.63 -2.30
C ALA A 218 -0.82 -16.83 -3.01
N VAL A 219 -1.34 -17.22 -4.19
CA VAL A 219 -0.79 -18.30 -5.01
C VAL A 219 0.58 -17.88 -5.58
N ALA A 220 0.71 -16.66 -6.09
CA ALA A 220 1.98 -16.12 -6.56
C ALA A 220 3.03 -16.10 -5.44
N ALA A 221 2.65 -15.62 -4.25
CA ALA A 221 3.47 -15.66 -3.04
C ALA A 221 3.94 -17.07 -2.67
N ARG A 222 3.02 -18.05 -2.69
CA ARG A 222 3.33 -19.47 -2.41
C ARG A 222 4.28 -20.06 -3.46
N ARG A 223 4.06 -19.75 -4.75
CA ARG A 223 4.91 -20.22 -5.85
C ARG A 223 6.32 -19.63 -5.78
N ALA A 224 6.44 -18.35 -5.46
CA ALA A 224 7.73 -17.69 -5.28
C ALA A 224 8.55 -18.35 -4.16
N ARG A 225 7.94 -18.57 -2.99
CA ARG A 225 8.57 -19.25 -1.85
C ARG A 225 9.02 -20.67 -2.19
N ARG A 226 8.20 -21.44 -2.92
CA ARG A 226 8.55 -22.81 -3.36
C ARG A 226 9.71 -22.86 -4.35
N ARG A 227 9.92 -21.84 -5.16
CA ARG A 227 11.05 -21.76 -6.11
C ARG A 227 12.36 -21.48 -5.38
N GLU A 228 12.35 -20.61 -4.37
CA GLU A 228 13.52 -20.34 -3.53
C GLU A 228 13.95 -21.58 -2.73
N SER A 229 13.00 -22.34 -2.16
CA SER A 229 13.32 -23.59 -1.43
C SER A 229 13.91 -24.70 -2.30
N ARG A 230 13.72 -24.65 -3.64
CA ARG A 230 14.30 -25.63 -4.59
C ARG A 230 15.67 -25.20 -5.13
N ALA A 231 16.09 -23.95 -4.90
CA ALA A 231 17.31 -23.39 -5.48
C ALA A 231 18.52 -23.42 -4.52
N VAL A 232 18.39 -23.97 -3.31
CA VAL A 232 19.50 -24.20 -2.39
C VAL A 232 19.89 -25.67 -2.49
N PRO A 233 20.99 -26.03 -3.19
CA PRO A 233 21.55 -27.37 -3.09
C PRO A 233 22.08 -27.53 -1.67
N THR A 234 21.58 -28.54 -0.96
CA THR A 234 22.18 -29.00 0.29
C THR A 234 23.60 -29.43 -0.04
N VAL A 235 24.60 -28.62 0.31
CA VAL A 235 25.98 -29.07 0.30
C VAL A 235 26.09 -30.06 1.45
N GLU A 236 26.04 -31.35 1.13
CA GLU A 236 26.44 -32.40 2.07
C GLU A 236 27.89 -32.14 2.46
N VAL A 237 28.08 -31.71 3.70
CA VAL A 237 29.39 -31.73 4.35
C VAL A 237 29.58 -33.17 4.82
N THR A 238 30.15 -34.01 3.96
CA THR A 238 30.75 -35.28 4.38
C THR A 238 31.98 -34.97 5.21
N SER A 239 31.90 -35.30 6.49
CA SER A 239 32.98 -35.30 7.49
C SER A 239 34.05 -36.35 7.20
#